data_AF-A0A9P8K1W5-F1
#
_entry.id   AF-A0A9P8K1W5-F1
#
_cell.length_a   1.000
_cell.length_b   1.000
_cell.length_c   1.000
_cell.angle_alpha   90.00
_cell.angle_beta   90.00
_cell.angle_gamma   90.00
#
_symmetry.space_group_name_H-M   'P 1'
#
loop_
_entity.id
_entity.type
_entity.pdbx_description
1 polymer ?
#
loop_
_entity_poly.entity_id
_entity_poly.type
_entity_poly.pdbx_seq_one_letter_code
_entity_poly.pdbx_strand_id
1 'polypeptide(L)'
;MSSLFFLDVRLNKRWGFVIYRTDYSSEEDWIKFIKMLETWCSPIIENKGPEEAPLIELWKQNWYMSDKDKFENATPSQLRQHFHSWLATLSTKERNITLPEHYMFLVVDKNILDIIHNISPERNYSQLDPVPYFMAFDKDGPDEDSGYPGAMKVPLEGLMYLFEEGLERDNMRGLCLKSSEWFKRDEIDIGETYAED
;
A
#
# COMPACT_ATOMS: atom_id res chain seq x y z
N MET A 1 -14.93 -22.50 6.44
CA MET A 1 -15.49 -21.55 5.45
C MET A 1 -14.33 -20.74 4.95
N SER A 2 -14.11 -20.66 3.64
CA SER A 2 -13.05 -19.81 3.08
C SER A 2 -13.38 -18.34 3.32
N SER A 3 -12.34 -17.53 3.56
CA SER A 3 -12.50 -16.07 3.69
C SER A 3 -13.04 -15.47 2.39
N LEU A 4 -13.78 -14.35 2.48
CA LEU A 4 -14.22 -13.58 1.29
C LEU A 4 -13.00 -13.18 0.45
N PHE A 5 -11.94 -12.71 1.12
CA PHE A 5 -10.64 -12.46 0.51
C PHE A 5 -10.15 -13.63 -0.35
N PHE A 6 -10.10 -14.86 0.17
CA PHE A 6 -9.64 -15.99 -0.61
C PHE A 6 -10.51 -16.27 -1.84
N LEU A 7 -11.83 -16.05 -1.76
CA LEU A 7 -12.71 -16.20 -2.91
C LEU A 7 -12.40 -15.16 -4.00
N ASP A 8 -12.24 -13.90 -3.63
CA ASP A 8 -11.93 -12.82 -4.58
C ASP A 8 -10.56 -12.98 -5.22
N VAL A 9 -9.55 -13.27 -4.41
CA VAL A 9 -8.19 -13.54 -4.90
C VAL A 9 -8.18 -14.78 -5.78
N ARG A 10 -8.94 -15.82 -5.46
CA ARG A 10 -9.07 -17.03 -6.30
C ARG A 10 -9.75 -16.75 -7.64
N LEU A 11 -10.77 -15.90 -7.67
CA LEU A 11 -11.48 -15.52 -8.89
C LEU A 11 -10.59 -14.72 -9.83
N ASN A 12 -9.82 -13.78 -9.27
CA ASN A 12 -8.93 -12.90 -10.03
C ASN A 12 -7.56 -13.52 -10.32
N LYS A 13 -7.15 -14.52 -9.53
CA LYS A 13 -5.81 -15.14 -9.52
C LYS A 13 -4.69 -14.11 -9.40
N ARG A 14 -4.99 -12.99 -8.73
CA ARG A 14 -4.06 -11.91 -8.42
C ARG A 14 -4.56 -11.08 -7.24
N TRP A 15 -3.64 -10.45 -6.55
CA TRP A 15 -3.88 -9.33 -5.63
C TRP A 15 -2.57 -8.57 -5.40
N GLY A 16 -2.64 -7.31 -5.04
CA GLY A 16 -1.47 -6.52 -4.69
C GLY A 16 -1.79 -5.04 -4.66
N PHE A 17 -0.76 -4.21 -4.75
CA PHE A 17 -0.93 -2.77 -4.86
C PHE A 17 0.02 -2.20 -5.91
N VAL A 18 -0.33 -1.02 -6.41
CA VAL A 18 0.63 -0.15 -7.09
C VAL A 18 1.48 0.53 -6.03
N ILE A 19 2.80 0.37 -6.11
CA ILE A 19 3.76 0.87 -5.15
C ILE A 19 4.73 1.79 -5.88
N TYR A 20 4.69 3.08 -5.58
CA TYR A 20 5.62 4.07 -6.12
C TYR A 20 6.84 4.20 -5.22
N ARG A 21 8.02 4.16 -5.84
CA ARG A 21 9.26 4.58 -5.20
C ARG A 21 9.49 6.05 -5.55
N THR A 22 9.62 6.91 -4.55
CA THR A 22 9.90 8.34 -4.77
C THR A 22 11.27 8.78 -4.28
N ASP A 23 11.90 7.98 -3.41
CA ASP A 23 13.29 8.19 -3.01
C ASP A 23 14.24 7.17 -3.65
N TYR A 24 15.32 7.68 -4.22
CA TYR A 24 16.34 6.92 -4.93
C TYR A 24 17.73 7.12 -4.32
N SER A 25 17.80 7.60 -3.07
CA SER A 25 19.06 7.91 -2.39
C SER A 25 19.83 6.65 -1.98
N SER A 26 19.13 5.54 -1.74
CA SER A 26 19.70 4.27 -1.31
C SER A 26 19.04 3.09 -2.03
N GLU A 27 19.80 2.40 -2.88
CA GLU A 27 19.34 1.14 -3.50
C GLU A 27 19.31 -0.01 -2.50
N GLU A 28 20.23 0.02 -1.52
CA GLU A 28 20.26 -0.98 -0.45
C GLU A 28 18.98 -0.93 0.39
N ASP A 29 18.54 0.27 0.80
CA ASP A 29 17.34 0.42 1.59
C ASP A 29 16.07 0.13 0.79
N TRP A 30 16.08 0.40 -0.52
CA TRP A 30 14.99 -0.03 -1.41
C TRP A 30 14.86 -1.56 -1.49
N ILE A 31 15.96 -2.28 -1.70
CA ILE A 31 15.98 -3.75 -1.72
C ILE A 31 15.56 -4.30 -0.35
N LYS A 32 16.03 -3.66 0.74
CA LYS A 32 15.66 -3.98 2.11
C LYS A 32 14.16 -3.79 2.35
N PHE A 33 13.58 -2.69 1.88
CA PHE A 33 12.14 -2.44 1.96
C PHE A 33 11.33 -3.56 1.29
N ILE A 34 11.67 -3.94 0.05
CA ILE A 34 10.97 -5.02 -0.66
C ILE A 34 11.05 -6.32 0.14
N LYS A 35 12.25 -6.66 0.63
CA LYS A 35 12.46 -7.86 1.43
C LYS A 35 11.65 -7.83 2.74
N MET A 36 11.60 -6.69 3.41
CA MET A 36 10.78 -6.52 4.62
C MET A 36 9.29 -6.69 4.32
N LEU A 37 8.79 -6.14 3.21
CA LEU A 37 7.40 -6.27 2.80
C LEU A 37 7.04 -7.74 2.53
N GLU A 38 7.96 -8.52 1.96
CA GLU A 38 7.79 -9.97 1.76
C GLU A 38 7.82 -10.73 3.10
N THR A 39 8.89 -10.56 3.89
CA THR A 39 9.08 -11.28 5.15
C THR A 39 7.97 -10.98 6.15
N TRP A 40 7.52 -9.73 6.28
CA TRP A 40 6.59 -9.32 7.34
C TRP A 40 5.13 -9.60 6.98
N CYS A 41 4.79 -9.65 5.69
CA CYS A 41 3.47 -10.11 5.26
C CYS A 41 3.31 -11.64 5.34
N SER A 42 4.40 -12.39 5.25
CA SER A 42 4.37 -13.86 5.18
C SER A 42 3.64 -14.53 6.36
N PRO A 43 3.90 -14.19 7.65
CA PRO A 43 3.19 -14.79 8.78
C PRO A 43 1.67 -14.58 8.72
N ILE A 44 1.23 -13.46 8.16
CA ILE A 44 -0.19 -13.11 8.03
C ILE A 44 -0.86 -13.98 6.97
N ILE A 45 -0.16 -14.26 5.87
CA ILE A 45 -0.61 -15.15 4.81
C ILE A 45 -0.64 -16.61 5.31
N GLU A 46 0.39 -17.04 6.04
CA GLU A 46 0.47 -18.38 6.64
C GLU A 46 -0.73 -18.68 7.56
N ASN A 47 -1.24 -17.68 8.28
CA ASN A 47 -2.41 -17.81 9.15
C ASN A 47 -3.71 -18.14 8.40
N LYS A 48 -3.77 -18.01 7.08
CA LYS A 48 -4.92 -18.44 6.25
C LYS A 48 -4.99 -19.96 6.09
N GLY A 49 -3.95 -20.69 6.51
CA GLY A 49 -3.92 -22.14 6.55
C GLY A 49 -3.29 -22.78 5.31
N PRO A 50 -2.99 -24.09 5.39
CA PRO A 50 -2.11 -24.79 4.45
C PRO A 50 -2.66 -24.91 3.02
N GLU A 51 -3.97 -24.76 2.82
CA GLU A 51 -4.60 -24.81 1.50
C GLU A 51 -4.67 -23.43 0.83
N GLU A 52 -4.99 -22.37 1.59
CA GLU A 52 -5.17 -21.02 1.06
C GLU A 52 -3.85 -20.26 0.94
N ALA A 53 -2.96 -20.38 1.94
CA ALA A 53 -1.73 -19.60 2.02
C ALA A 53 -0.81 -19.73 0.78
N PRO A 54 -0.51 -20.94 0.26
CA PRO A 54 0.35 -21.06 -0.93
C PRO A 54 -0.24 -20.40 -2.17
N LEU A 55 -1.57 -20.39 -2.30
CA LEU A 55 -2.27 -19.78 -3.43
C LEU A 55 -2.32 -18.26 -3.30
N ILE A 56 -2.57 -17.75 -2.09
CA ILE A 56 -2.51 -16.32 -1.79
C ILE A 56 -1.10 -15.80 -2.10
N GLU A 57 -0.05 -16.48 -1.64
CA GLU A 57 1.33 -16.09 -1.93
C GLU A 57 1.62 -16.13 -3.45
N LEU A 58 1.22 -17.21 -4.13
CA LEU A 58 1.40 -17.37 -5.57
C LEU A 58 0.72 -16.26 -6.39
N TRP A 59 -0.40 -15.74 -5.91
CA TRP A 59 -1.18 -14.70 -6.58
C TRP A 59 -0.82 -13.27 -6.14
N LYS A 60 0.12 -13.10 -5.20
CA LYS A 60 0.59 -11.77 -4.79
C LYS A 60 1.42 -11.14 -5.92
N GLN A 61 0.96 -10.01 -6.43
CA GLN A 61 1.54 -9.28 -7.57
C GLN A 61 1.46 -7.77 -7.32
N ASN A 62 2.51 -7.19 -6.77
CA ASN A 62 2.64 -5.74 -6.63
C ASN A 62 3.18 -5.12 -7.94
N TRP A 63 2.67 -3.95 -8.33
CA TRP A 63 3.22 -3.15 -9.41
C TRP A 63 4.20 -2.12 -8.86
N TYR A 64 5.49 -2.43 -8.92
CA TYR A 64 6.54 -1.50 -8.51
C TYR A 64 6.80 -0.46 -9.60
N MET A 65 6.36 0.77 -9.34
CA MET A 65 6.60 1.94 -10.18
C MET A 65 7.92 2.59 -9.72
N SER A 66 9.03 2.18 -10.34
CA SER A 66 10.40 2.53 -9.91
C SER A 66 11.24 3.23 -11.00
N ASP A 67 10.59 3.92 -11.95
CA ASP A 67 11.27 4.74 -12.96
C ASP A 67 11.77 6.07 -12.37
N LYS A 68 13.08 6.17 -12.13
CA LYS A 68 13.71 7.31 -11.45
C LYS A 68 13.41 8.64 -12.13
N ASP A 69 13.50 8.68 -13.45
CA ASP A 69 13.30 9.90 -14.24
C ASP A 69 11.87 10.44 -14.13
N LYS A 70 10.92 9.59 -13.71
CA LYS A 70 9.51 9.95 -13.55
C LYS A 70 9.10 10.21 -12.11
N PHE A 71 9.69 9.51 -11.14
CA PHE A 71 9.14 9.44 -9.79
C PHE A 71 10.06 9.99 -8.69
N GLU A 72 11.33 10.32 -8.99
CA GLU A 72 12.20 10.95 -7.98
C GLU A 72 11.58 12.26 -7.48
N ASN A 73 11.31 12.33 -6.17
CA ASN A 73 10.63 13.44 -5.50
C ASN A 73 9.23 13.78 -6.06
N ALA A 74 8.55 12.84 -6.72
CA ALA A 74 7.22 13.10 -7.26
C ALA A 74 6.20 13.40 -6.15
N THR A 75 5.40 14.44 -6.37
CA THR A 75 4.35 14.86 -5.43
C THR A 75 3.14 13.90 -5.49
N PRO A 76 2.31 13.83 -4.44
CA PRO A 76 1.10 13.02 -4.46
C PRO A 76 0.16 13.35 -5.63
N SER A 77 0.11 14.61 -6.07
CA SER A 77 -0.67 15.03 -7.25
C SER A 77 -0.13 14.41 -8.55
N GLN A 78 1.18 14.44 -8.77
CA GLN A 78 1.83 13.81 -9.92
C GLN A 78 1.62 12.29 -9.92
N LEU A 79 1.75 11.65 -8.75
CA LEU A 79 1.52 10.22 -8.59
C LEU A 79 0.06 9.84 -8.88
N ARG A 80 -0.93 10.62 -8.43
CA ARG A 80 -2.35 10.43 -8.78
C ARG A 80 -2.57 10.51 -10.28
N GLN A 81 -2.00 11.53 -10.94
CA GLN A 81 -2.12 11.69 -12.38
C GLN A 81 -1.56 10.48 -13.14
N HIS A 82 -0.38 9.99 -12.74
CA HIS A 82 0.20 8.78 -13.31
C HIS A 82 -0.66 7.55 -13.01
N PHE A 83 -1.16 7.41 -11.79
CA PHE A 83 -2.02 6.30 -11.38
C PHE A 83 -3.30 6.22 -12.20
N HIS A 84 -4.00 7.33 -12.43
CA HIS A 84 -5.16 7.38 -13.34
C HIS A 84 -4.80 6.98 -14.76
N SER A 85 -3.63 7.39 -15.25
CA SER A 85 -3.13 7.00 -16.58
C SER A 85 -2.85 5.50 -16.64
N TRP A 86 -2.24 4.93 -15.60
CA TRP A 86 -1.99 3.50 -15.48
C TRP A 86 -3.30 2.70 -15.42
N LEU A 87 -4.28 3.12 -14.60
CA LEU A 87 -5.61 2.49 -14.53
C LEU A 87 -6.27 2.41 -15.91
N ALA A 88 -6.14 3.45 -16.72
CA ALA A 88 -6.70 3.48 -18.07
C ALA A 88 -6.05 2.46 -19.03
N THR A 89 -4.85 1.95 -18.72
CA THR A 89 -4.18 0.90 -19.50
C THR A 89 -4.70 -0.51 -19.20
N LEU A 90 -5.40 -0.70 -18.08
CA LEU A 90 -5.95 -2.00 -17.69
C LEU A 90 -7.07 -2.44 -18.66
N SER A 91 -7.16 -3.75 -18.90
CA SER A 91 -8.20 -4.30 -19.76
C SER A 91 -9.59 -3.99 -19.20
N THR A 92 -10.62 -3.98 -20.06
CA THR A 92 -12.01 -3.78 -19.61
C THR A 92 -12.43 -4.80 -18.55
N LYS A 93 -11.92 -6.03 -18.64
CA LYS A 93 -12.19 -7.07 -17.63
C LYS A 93 -11.64 -6.68 -16.26
N GLU A 94 -10.40 -6.17 -16.21
CA GLU A 94 -9.76 -5.73 -14.97
C GLU A 94 -10.46 -4.49 -14.39
N ARG A 95 -10.84 -3.53 -15.25
CA ARG A 95 -11.55 -2.31 -14.81
C ARG A 95 -12.98 -2.53 -14.32
N ASN A 96 -13.61 -3.64 -14.70
CA ASN A 96 -14.99 -3.96 -14.31
C ASN A 96 -15.12 -4.51 -12.89
N ILE A 97 -14.01 -4.73 -12.20
CA ILE A 97 -13.97 -5.17 -10.80
C ILE A 97 -13.31 -4.05 -10.01
N THR A 98 -13.91 -3.63 -8.90
CA THR A 98 -13.26 -2.66 -7.99
C THR A 98 -12.42 -3.42 -6.99
N LEU A 99 -11.10 -3.40 -7.17
CA LEU A 99 -10.13 -3.95 -6.22
C LEU A 99 -9.45 -2.80 -5.48
N PRO A 100 -8.86 -3.03 -4.29
CA PRO A 100 -8.07 -2.02 -3.57
C PRO A 100 -7.03 -1.32 -4.43
N GLU A 101 -6.32 -2.07 -5.27
CA GLU A 101 -5.35 -1.57 -6.26
C GLU A 101 -5.93 -0.63 -7.32
N HIS A 102 -7.26 -0.50 -7.43
CA HIS A 102 -7.93 0.41 -8.36
C HIS A 102 -8.29 1.76 -7.77
N TYR A 103 -8.28 1.91 -6.44
CA TYR A 103 -8.69 3.16 -5.80
C TYR A 103 -7.67 3.70 -4.79
N MET A 104 -6.60 2.98 -4.51
CA MET A 104 -5.46 3.50 -3.76
C MET A 104 -4.14 3.00 -4.31
N PHE A 105 -3.07 3.74 -4.02
CA PHE A 105 -1.69 3.33 -4.27
C PHE A 105 -0.82 3.62 -3.06
N LEU A 106 0.33 2.95 -3.00
CA LEU A 106 1.28 3.05 -1.90
C LEU A 106 2.51 3.85 -2.34
N VAL A 107 3.13 4.56 -1.40
CA VAL A 107 4.31 5.37 -1.66
C VAL A 107 5.42 5.02 -0.67
N VAL A 108 6.58 4.70 -1.23
CA VAL A 108 7.83 4.46 -0.52
C VAL A 108 8.69 5.69 -0.74
N ASP A 109 8.64 6.58 0.24
CA ASP A 109 9.38 7.83 0.29
C ASP A 109 10.64 7.70 1.15
N LYS A 110 11.35 8.81 1.29
CA LYS A 110 12.54 8.88 2.13
C LYS A 110 12.26 8.54 3.60
N ASN A 111 11.09 8.89 4.11
CA ASN A 111 10.75 8.70 5.53
C ASN A 111 10.81 7.22 5.91
N ILE A 112 10.14 6.35 5.15
CA ILE A 112 10.16 4.91 5.44
C ILE A 112 11.55 4.30 5.21
N LEU A 113 12.30 4.73 4.19
CA LEU A 113 13.66 4.24 3.95
C LEU A 113 14.61 4.61 5.10
N ASP A 114 14.52 5.84 5.62
CA ASP A 114 15.30 6.31 6.77
C ASP A 114 14.93 5.51 8.05
N ILE A 115 13.64 5.24 8.28
CA ILE A 115 13.17 4.44 9.43
C ILE A 115 13.75 3.02 9.39
N ILE A 116 13.69 2.34 8.24
CA ILE A 116 14.11 0.94 8.14
C ILE A 116 15.62 0.76 7.99
N HIS A 117 16.38 1.84 7.77
CA HIS A 117 17.81 1.76 7.46
C HIS A 117 18.58 0.85 8.43
N ASN A 118 18.28 0.95 9.73
CA ASN A 118 18.94 0.18 10.79
C ASN A 118 18.12 -1.05 11.27
N ILE A 119 17.08 -1.44 10.55
CA ILE A 119 16.20 -2.56 10.90
C ILE A 119 16.52 -3.75 9.99
N SER A 120 16.83 -4.90 10.60
CA SER A 120 17.00 -6.14 9.84
C SER A 120 15.63 -6.64 9.32
N PRO A 121 15.53 -7.09 8.06
CA PRO A 121 14.30 -7.71 7.56
C PRO A 121 13.83 -8.92 8.37
N GLU A 122 14.74 -9.62 9.04
CA GLU A 122 14.40 -10.80 9.84
C GLU A 122 13.97 -10.46 11.27
N ARG A 123 13.98 -9.17 11.63
CA ARG A 123 13.48 -8.72 12.92
C ARG A 123 11.95 -8.86 12.93
N ASN A 124 11.43 -9.46 13.99
CA ASN A 124 9.99 -9.58 14.16
C ASN A 124 9.37 -8.18 14.37
N TYR A 125 8.42 -7.79 13.51
CA TYR A 125 7.76 -6.49 13.57
C TYR A 125 7.05 -6.23 14.90
N SER A 126 6.58 -7.27 15.61
CA SER A 126 5.96 -7.14 16.94
C SER A 126 6.92 -6.65 18.04
N GLN A 127 8.22 -6.57 17.75
CA GLN A 127 9.26 -6.04 18.65
C GLN A 127 9.62 -4.58 18.33
N LEU A 128 8.87 -3.91 17.46
CA LEU A 128 9.07 -2.54 17.06
C LEU A 128 7.94 -1.67 17.60
N ASP A 129 8.32 -0.52 18.18
CA ASP A 129 7.38 0.49 18.64
C ASP A 129 7.97 1.89 18.38
N PRO A 130 7.45 2.67 17.42
CA PRO A 130 6.36 2.30 16.51
C PRO A 130 6.82 1.31 15.42
N VAL A 131 5.86 0.56 14.87
CA VAL A 131 6.10 -0.26 13.67
C VAL A 131 6.30 0.66 12.46
N PRO A 132 7.32 0.42 11.60
CA PRO A 132 7.51 1.19 10.37
C PRO A 132 6.26 1.18 9.48
N TYR A 133 5.98 2.31 8.83
CA TYR A 133 4.80 2.49 7.98
C TYR A 133 5.16 3.17 6.66
N PHE A 134 4.41 2.89 5.61
CA PHE A 134 4.41 3.67 4.37
C PHE A 134 3.06 4.37 4.20
N MET A 135 2.98 5.28 3.24
CA MET A 135 1.75 6.02 2.97
C MET A 135 0.92 5.30 1.91
N ALA A 136 -0.38 5.13 2.16
CA ALA A 136 -1.37 4.87 1.14
C ALA A 136 -2.07 6.18 0.77
N PHE A 137 -2.35 6.37 -0.52
CA PHE A 137 -3.01 7.55 -1.05
C PHE A 137 -4.26 7.16 -1.85
N ASP A 138 -5.33 7.91 -1.63
CA ASP A 138 -6.55 7.80 -2.43
C ASP A 138 -6.27 8.35 -3.83
N LYS A 139 -6.77 7.64 -4.86
CA LYS A 139 -6.69 8.06 -6.26
C LYS A 139 -7.35 9.42 -6.51
N ASP A 140 -8.39 9.76 -5.77
CA ASP A 140 -9.17 10.99 -5.96
C ASP A 140 -8.66 12.13 -5.08
N GLY A 141 -7.81 11.82 -4.09
CA GLY A 141 -7.17 12.80 -3.22
C GLY A 141 -8.03 13.24 -2.03
N PRO A 142 -7.62 14.32 -1.34
CA PRO A 142 -8.34 14.83 -0.18
C PRO A 142 -9.68 15.48 -0.58
N ASP A 143 -10.57 15.61 0.39
CA ASP A 143 -11.80 16.38 0.28
C ASP A 143 -11.88 17.36 1.46
N GLU A 144 -11.67 18.64 1.15
CA GLU A 144 -11.61 19.73 2.13
C GLU A 144 -12.94 19.93 2.86
N ASP A 145 -14.07 19.82 2.13
CA ASP A 145 -15.40 20.07 2.68
C ASP A 145 -15.74 19.08 3.80
N SER A 146 -15.25 17.84 3.68
CA SER A 146 -15.45 16.81 4.69
C SER A 146 -14.28 16.62 5.65
N GLY A 147 -13.15 17.28 5.41
CA GLY A 147 -11.90 17.11 6.14
C GLY A 147 -11.29 15.72 5.97
N TYR A 148 -11.53 15.06 4.83
CA TYR A 148 -10.94 13.77 4.48
C TYR A 148 -9.52 13.97 3.94
N PRO A 149 -8.47 13.37 4.55
CA PRO A 149 -7.09 13.67 4.18
C PRO A 149 -6.64 13.05 2.84
N GLY A 150 -7.39 12.12 2.26
CA GLY A 150 -7.00 11.46 1.00
C GLY A 150 -5.73 10.60 1.10
N ALA A 151 -5.27 10.29 2.32
CA ALA A 151 -4.11 9.47 2.61
C ALA A 151 -4.20 8.83 4.00
N MET A 152 -3.46 7.75 4.24
CA MET A 152 -3.32 7.12 5.54
C MET A 152 -1.96 6.43 5.70
N LYS A 153 -1.53 6.25 6.95
CA LYS A 153 -0.36 5.42 7.28
C LYS A 153 -0.76 3.95 7.27
N VAL A 154 0.10 3.12 6.69
CA VAL A 154 -0.08 1.67 6.63
C VAL A 154 1.15 1.00 7.22
N PRO A 155 1.02 0.27 8.36
CA PRO A 155 2.11 -0.53 8.89
C PRO A 155 2.63 -1.50 7.84
N LEU A 156 3.94 -1.72 7.82
CA LEU A 156 4.60 -2.43 6.73
C LEU A 156 4.16 -3.90 6.60
N GLU A 157 3.80 -4.54 7.71
CA GLU A 157 3.20 -5.87 7.78
C GLU A 157 1.72 -5.89 7.34
N GLY A 158 1.05 -4.74 7.33
CA GLY A 158 -0.40 -4.62 7.16
C GLY A 158 -0.92 -4.80 5.73
N LEU A 159 -0.07 -5.11 4.75
CA LEU A 159 -0.45 -5.10 3.32
C LEU A 159 -1.62 -6.04 2.99
N MET A 160 -1.59 -7.29 3.50
CA MET A 160 -2.67 -8.25 3.23
C MET A 160 -3.96 -7.83 3.94
N TYR A 161 -3.86 -7.37 5.19
CA TYR A 161 -5.02 -6.87 5.93
C TYR A 161 -5.66 -5.67 5.26
N LEU A 162 -4.84 -4.73 4.76
CA LEU A 162 -5.32 -3.59 3.99
C LEU A 162 -6.08 -4.03 2.73
N PHE A 163 -5.56 -5.02 2.00
CA PHE A 163 -6.25 -5.53 0.82
C PHE A 163 -7.57 -6.23 1.19
N GLU A 164 -7.57 -7.06 2.22
CA GLU A 164 -8.75 -7.77 2.71
C GLU A 164 -9.85 -6.80 3.16
N GLU A 165 -9.54 -5.82 4.01
CA GLU A 165 -10.47 -4.78 4.43
C GLU A 165 -10.95 -3.95 3.23
N GLY A 166 -10.05 -3.67 2.28
CA GLY A 166 -10.38 -2.91 1.09
C GLY A 166 -11.34 -3.62 0.14
N LEU A 167 -11.39 -4.95 0.12
CA LEU A 167 -12.38 -5.68 -0.68
C LEU A 167 -13.82 -5.47 -0.16
N GLU A 168 -13.97 -5.17 1.12
CA GLU A 168 -15.27 -4.87 1.71
C GLU A 168 -15.73 -3.41 1.47
N ARG A 169 -14.93 -2.61 0.76
CA ARG A 169 -15.14 -1.18 0.54
C ARG A 169 -15.08 -0.81 -0.94
N ASP A 170 -15.87 0.17 -1.32
CA ASP A 170 -15.87 0.71 -2.69
C ASP A 170 -14.76 1.76 -2.94
N ASN A 171 -14.17 2.31 -1.88
CA ASN A 171 -13.15 3.36 -1.93
C ASN A 171 -12.34 3.46 -0.62
N MET A 172 -11.23 4.21 -0.67
CA MET A 172 -10.34 4.39 0.48
C MET A 172 -10.98 5.22 1.59
N ARG A 173 -11.91 6.14 1.27
CA ARG A 173 -12.67 6.90 2.27
C ARG A 173 -13.45 5.99 3.23
N GLY A 174 -13.93 4.84 2.76
CA GLY A 174 -14.56 3.80 3.58
C GLY A 174 -13.59 3.11 4.54
N LEU A 175 -12.30 3.04 4.21
CA LEU A 175 -11.24 2.51 5.08
C LEU A 175 -10.75 3.55 6.09
N CYS A 176 -10.70 4.81 5.69
CA CYS A 176 -10.27 5.95 6.51
C CYS A 176 -11.42 6.61 7.28
N LEU A 177 -12.45 5.87 7.68
CA LEU A 177 -13.51 6.44 8.52
C LEU A 177 -12.94 6.85 9.88
N LYS A 178 -13.47 7.91 10.50
CA LYS A 178 -12.98 8.40 11.82
C LYS A 178 -12.95 7.34 12.93
N SER A 179 -13.75 6.29 12.77
CA SER A 179 -13.86 5.15 13.68
C SER A 179 -12.93 3.98 13.34
N SER A 180 -12.13 4.10 12.28
CA SER A 180 -11.24 3.06 11.76
C SER A 180 -9.85 3.17 12.38
N GLU A 181 -9.19 2.04 12.62
CA GLU A 181 -7.80 1.98 13.09
C GLU A 181 -6.81 2.63 12.10
N TRP A 182 -7.25 2.77 10.84
CA TRP A 182 -6.51 3.42 9.76
C TRP A 182 -6.62 4.96 9.77
N PHE A 183 -7.55 5.53 10.54
CA PHE A 183 -7.72 6.99 10.66
C PHE A 183 -6.95 7.55 11.86
N LYS A 184 -5.67 7.81 11.67
CA LYS A 184 -4.84 8.57 12.64
C LYS A 184 -4.67 10.02 12.18
N ARG A 185 -5.72 10.83 12.37
CA ARG A 185 -5.77 12.26 11.96
C ARG A 185 -4.60 13.10 12.48
N ASP A 186 -4.09 12.78 13.66
CA ASP A 186 -3.11 13.61 14.37
C ASP A 186 -1.65 13.24 14.06
N GLU A 187 -1.41 12.31 13.11
CA GLU A 187 -0.05 11.84 12.77
C GLU A 187 0.31 12.00 11.29
N ILE A 188 -0.59 12.48 10.44
CA ILE A 188 -0.37 12.62 8.99
C ILE A 188 0.07 14.06 8.68
N ASP A 189 1.35 14.35 8.87
CA ASP A 189 1.97 15.56 8.34
C ASP A 189 2.44 15.31 6.89
N ILE A 190 1.53 15.52 5.93
CA ILE A 190 1.86 15.43 4.50
C ILE A 190 2.76 16.62 4.10
N GLY A 191 2.72 17.73 4.85
CA GLY A 191 3.31 19.02 4.48
C GLY A 191 4.84 19.05 4.56
N GLU A 192 5.46 18.36 5.53
CA GLU A 192 6.93 18.33 5.63
C GLU A 192 7.58 17.35 4.63
N THR A 193 6.89 16.27 4.24
CA THR A 193 7.48 15.24 3.36
C THR A 193 7.20 15.48 1.88
N TYR A 194 6.11 16.16 1.55
CA TYR A 194 5.64 16.40 0.19
C TYR A 194 5.33 17.89 -0.02
N ALA A 195 6.34 18.74 0.23
CA ALA A 195 6.20 20.18 0.03
C ALA A 195 5.61 20.47 -1.37
N GLU A 196 4.49 21.18 -1.39
CA GLU A 196 3.90 21.75 -2.60
C GLU A 196 4.84 22.86 -3.08
N ASP A 197 5.21 22.82 -4.36
CA ASP A 197 5.91 23.94 -5.03
C ASP A 197 5.07 25.23 -5.02
#